data_AF-A0A8B8HID5-F1
#
_entry.id   AF-A0A8B8HID5-F1
#
_cell.length_a   1.000
_cell.length_b   1.000
_cell.length_c   1.000
_cell.angle_alpha   90.00
_cell.angle_beta   90.00
_cell.angle_gamma   90.00
#
_symmetry.space_group_name_H-M   'P 1'
#
loop_
_entity.id
_entity.type
_entity.pdbx_description
1 polymer ?
#
loop_
_entity_poly.entity_id
_entity_poly.type
_entity_poly.pdbx_seq_one_letter_code
_entity_poly.pdbx_strand_id
1 'polypeptide(L)'
;MLKYLICVVSCSLILDVVVSYESEELSNYELPCITFGGICVHTDDCPKDKHSEIKGLCPLQQKSGVECCHAIPISETRCRKNGGECFAKNHTSCPEKLTFIEATDCSDDEMCCILVN
;
A
#
# COMPACT_ATOMS: atom_id res chain seq x y z
N MET A 1 19.45 -3.13 -0.36
CA MET A 1 20.75 -3.55 0.21
C MET A 1 20.45 -4.47 1.38
N LEU A 2 20.84 -5.73 1.30
CA LEU A 2 20.67 -6.72 2.37
C LEU A 2 21.56 -6.35 3.57
N LYS A 3 20.96 -5.95 4.69
CA LYS A 3 21.70 -5.76 5.95
C LYS A 3 21.53 -7.02 6.78
N TYR A 4 22.63 -7.75 6.99
CA TYR A 4 22.68 -8.90 7.87
C TYR A 4 23.27 -8.47 9.21
N LEU A 5 22.55 -8.66 10.30
CA LEU A 5 23.07 -8.47 11.66
C LEU A 5 23.37 -9.84 12.28
N ILE A 6 24.65 -10.12 12.55
CA ILE A 6 25.09 -11.36 13.19
C ILE A 6 25.13 -11.11 14.70
N CYS A 7 24.13 -11.59 15.44
CA CYS A 7 24.12 -11.53 16.90
C CYS A 7 24.72 -12.83 17.47
N VAL A 8 25.91 -12.75 18.04
CA VAL A 8 26.56 -13.88 18.72
C VAL A 8 26.15 -13.85 20.20
N VAL A 9 25.13 -14.63 20.58
CA VAL A 9 24.76 -14.78 22.00
C VAL A 9 25.59 -15.91 22.60
N SER A 10 26.59 -15.57 23.42
CA SER A 10 27.42 -16.56 24.10
C SER A 10 26.66 -17.17 25.29
N CYS A 11 25.95 -18.27 25.05
CA CYS A 11 25.48 -19.17 26.10
C CYS A 11 26.31 -20.47 26.04
N SER A 12 26.93 -20.81 27.16
CA SER A 12 28.09 -21.69 27.28
C SER A 12 27.85 -23.17 26.96
N LEU A 13 27.56 -23.55 25.71
CA LEU A 13 27.97 -24.83 25.05
C LEU A 13 27.26 -25.14 23.71
N ILE A 14 26.51 -24.22 23.10
CA ILE A 14 25.97 -24.44 21.75
C ILE A 14 26.17 -23.17 20.91
N LEU A 15 26.93 -23.30 19.82
CA LEU A 15 27.11 -22.27 18.79
C LEU A 15 25.84 -22.23 17.91
N ASP A 16 24.72 -21.82 18.50
CA ASP A 16 23.50 -21.59 17.73
C ASP A 16 23.63 -20.23 17.03
N VAL A 17 23.96 -20.28 15.73
CA VAL A 17 23.89 -19.09 14.87
C VAL A 17 22.42 -18.74 14.69
N VAL A 18 21.93 -17.80 15.48
CA VAL A 18 20.57 -17.27 15.32
C VAL A 18 20.59 -16.26 14.18
N VAL A 19 20.11 -16.66 13.00
CA VAL A 19 19.87 -15.74 11.88
C VAL A 19 18.54 -15.05 12.13
N SER A 20 18.57 -13.81 12.62
CA SER A 20 17.37 -12.97 12.69
C SER A 20 17.12 -12.34 11.32
N TYR A 21 16.03 -12.74 10.66
CA TYR A 21 15.51 -12.10 9.46
C TYR A 21 14.57 -10.98 9.87
N GLU A 22 14.99 -9.72 9.72
CA GLU A 22 14.12 -8.58 9.95
C GLU A 22 13.35 -8.31 8.66
N SER A 23 12.10 -8.78 8.59
CA SER A 23 11.22 -8.52 7.44
C SER A 23 10.66 -7.11 7.53
N GLU A 24 11.42 -6.10 7.08
CA GLU A 24 10.97 -4.70 6.99
C GLU A 24 9.70 -4.53 6.11
N GLU A 25 9.36 -5.51 5.26
CA GLU A 25 8.16 -5.41 4.42
C GLU A 25 6.85 -5.64 5.17
N LEU A 26 6.77 -6.52 6.17
CA LEU A 26 5.51 -6.79 6.86
C LEU A 26 5.14 -5.66 7.83
N SER A 27 6.15 -4.93 8.35
CA SER A 27 5.90 -3.83 9.30
C SER A 27 5.13 -2.67 8.68
N ASN A 28 5.22 -2.47 7.36
CA ASN A 28 4.59 -1.34 6.69
C ASN A 28 3.08 -1.53 6.45
N TYR A 29 2.52 -2.69 6.82
CA TYR A 29 1.13 -3.05 6.59
C TYR A 29 0.39 -3.28 7.91
N GLU A 30 -0.08 -2.20 8.53
CA GLU A 30 -0.99 -2.28 9.68
C GLU A 30 -2.45 -2.25 9.20
N LEU A 31 -3.30 -3.13 9.78
CA LEU A 31 -4.69 -3.33 9.34
C LEU A 31 -5.51 -2.02 9.22
N PRO A 32 -5.42 -1.06 10.15
CA PRO A 32 -6.18 0.19 10.03
C PRO A 32 -5.73 1.03 8.82
N CYS A 33 -4.43 1.11 8.55
CA CYS A 33 -3.90 1.89 7.44
C CYS A 33 -4.18 1.24 6.07
N ILE A 34 -4.01 -0.08 5.94
CA ILE A 34 -4.28 -0.78 4.67
C ILE A 34 -5.77 -0.76 4.32
N THR A 35 -6.65 -0.81 5.33
CA THR A 35 -8.11 -0.66 5.14
C THR A 35 -8.44 0.73 4.60
N PHE A 36 -7.62 1.73 4.91
CA PHE A 36 -7.70 3.09 4.42
C PHE A 36 -6.97 3.33 3.08
N GLY A 37 -6.45 2.27 2.45
CA GLY A 37 -5.73 2.35 1.18
C GLY A 37 -4.32 2.93 1.29
N GLY A 38 -3.72 2.86 2.47
CA GLY A 38 -2.39 3.38 2.75
C GLY A 38 -1.37 2.31 3.15
N ILE A 39 -0.15 2.77 3.38
CA ILE A 39 0.95 2.04 3.99
C ILE A 39 1.57 2.86 5.12
N CYS A 40 2.12 2.18 6.11
CA CYS A 40 2.81 2.80 7.22
C CYS A 40 4.26 3.13 6.82
N VAL A 41 4.59 4.42 6.80
CA VAL A 41 5.94 4.92 6.49
C VAL A 41 6.33 6.05 7.45
N HIS A 42 7.61 6.37 7.54
CA HIS A 42 8.06 7.51 8.34
C HIS A 42 7.43 8.80 7.80
N THR A 43 7.05 9.73 8.69
CA THR A 43 6.33 10.96 8.29
C THR A 43 7.11 11.80 7.27
N ASP A 44 8.44 11.73 7.31
CA ASP A 44 9.35 12.46 6.42
C ASP A 44 9.42 11.85 5.02
N ASP A 45 9.12 10.56 4.88
CA ASP A 45 9.15 9.83 3.60
C ASP A 45 7.80 9.93 2.85
N CYS A 46 6.78 10.49 3.49
CA CYS A 46 5.47 10.71 2.90
C CYS A 46 5.24 12.18 2.54
N PRO A 47 4.97 12.51 1.26
CA PRO A 47 4.55 13.85 0.85
C PRO A 47 3.32 14.32 1.64
N LYS A 48 3.27 15.61 2.02
CA LYS A 48 2.20 16.15 2.89
C LYS A 48 0.80 15.95 2.34
N ASP A 49 0.64 15.98 1.02
CA ASP A 49 -0.62 15.76 0.30
C ASP A 49 -1.07 14.29 0.28
N LYS A 50 -0.18 13.35 0.68
CA LYS A 50 -0.47 11.93 0.80
C LYS A 50 -0.63 11.45 2.24
N HIS A 51 -0.45 12.33 3.23
CA HIS A 51 -0.71 11.98 4.62
C HIS A 51 -2.20 11.69 4.80
N SER A 52 -2.54 10.62 5.51
CA SER A 52 -3.93 10.41 5.91
C SER A 52 -4.40 11.56 6.81
N GLU A 53 -5.65 11.99 6.58
CA GLU A 53 -6.35 12.93 7.46
C GLU A 53 -6.58 12.33 8.85
N ILE A 54 -6.75 11.00 8.92
CA ILE A 54 -6.92 10.27 10.17
C ILE A 54 -5.54 9.84 10.68
N LYS A 55 -5.21 10.25 11.91
CA LYS A 55 -3.94 9.91 12.58
C LYS A 55 -4.04 8.60 13.36
N GLY A 56 -2.90 7.95 13.57
CA GLY A 56 -2.81 6.72 14.38
C GLY A 56 -3.36 5.48 13.71
N LEU A 57 -3.39 5.47 12.37
CA LEU A 57 -3.71 4.28 11.59
C LEU A 57 -2.55 3.25 11.56
N CYS A 58 -1.39 3.62 12.11
CA CYS A 58 -0.21 2.77 12.33
C CYS A 58 0.11 2.64 13.84
N PRO A 59 -0.78 2.05 14.66
CA PRO A 59 -0.66 2.06 16.12
C PRO A 59 0.60 1.36 16.66
N LEU A 60 1.13 0.34 15.97
CA LEU A 60 2.32 -0.37 16.44
C LEU A 60 3.59 0.47 16.28
N GLN A 61 3.64 1.29 15.24
CA GLN A 61 4.82 2.07 14.87
C GLN A 61 4.72 3.57 15.20
N GLN A 62 3.60 4.03 15.76
CA GLN A 62 3.34 5.45 15.98
C GLN A 62 4.38 6.15 16.86
N LYS A 63 4.96 5.43 17.83
CA LYS A 63 6.04 5.94 18.70
C LYS A 63 7.35 6.18 17.94
N SER A 64 7.49 5.61 16.75
CA SER A 64 8.69 5.70 15.90
C SER A 64 8.55 6.74 14.79
N GLY A 65 7.56 7.65 14.88
CA GLY A 65 7.35 8.70 13.87
C GLY A 65 6.76 8.18 12.55
N VAL A 66 6.09 7.03 12.59
CA VAL A 66 5.41 6.42 11.43
C VAL A 66 3.95 6.84 11.41
N GLU A 67 3.46 7.19 10.22
CA GLU A 67 2.06 7.48 9.97
C GLU A 67 1.55 6.84 8.69
N CYS A 68 0.23 6.80 8.54
CA CYS A 68 -0.40 6.24 7.36
C CYS A 68 -0.28 7.21 6.17
N CYS A 69 0.38 6.72 5.13
CA CYS A 69 0.58 7.40 3.86
C CYS A 69 -0.23 6.71 2.78
N HIS A 70 -1.01 7.47 2.02
CA HIS A 70 -1.78 6.92 0.92
C HIS A 70 -0.84 6.42 -0.19
N ALA A 71 -0.81 5.10 -0.40
CA ALA A 71 0.04 4.45 -1.41
C ALA A 71 -0.44 4.81 -2.83
N ILE A 72 -1.75 4.93 -2.98
CA ILE A 72 -2.42 5.47 -4.16
C ILE A 72 -2.82 6.91 -3.79
N PRO A 73 -2.46 7.94 -4.59
CA PRO A 73 -2.99 9.28 -4.35
C PRO A 73 -4.51 9.20 -4.24
N ILE A 74 -5.11 9.78 -3.20
CA ILE A 74 -6.58 9.81 -3.04
C ILE A 74 -7.24 10.45 -4.29
N SER A 75 -6.48 11.30 -5.00
CA SER A 75 -6.85 11.95 -6.26
C SER A 75 -6.54 11.16 -7.53
N GLU A 76 -6.01 9.94 -7.44
CA GLU A 76 -5.69 9.12 -8.60
C GLU A 76 -6.98 8.57 -9.22
N THR A 77 -7.45 9.31 -10.20
CA THR A 77 -8.67 9.03 -10.93
C THR A 77 -8.39 8.36 -12.26
N ARG A 78 -7.16 8.01 -12.60
CA ARG A 78 -6.89 7.33 -13.88
C ARG A 78 -7.21 5.85 -13.76
N CYS A 79 -8.06 5.35 -14.64
CA CYS A 79 -8.46 3.96 -14.77
C CYS A 79 -7.27 3.01 -14.79
N ARG A 80 -6.29 3.28 -15.67
CA ARG A 80 -5.12 2.41 -15.86
C ARG A 80 -4.21 2.38 -14.63
N LYS A 81 -4.25 3.40 -13.78
CA LYS A 81 -3.49 3.47 -12.52
C LYS A 81 -4.19 2.79 -11.36
N ASN A 82 -5.51 2.61 -11.46
CA ASN A 82 -6.32 1.84 -10.53
C ASN A 82 -6.44 0.35 -10.94
N GLY A 83 -5.61 -0.12 -11.89
CA GLY A 83 -5.63 -1.52 -12.33
C GLY A 83 -6.81 -1.86 -13.26
N GLY A 84 -7.44 -0.85 -13.86
CA GLY A 84 -8.50 -1.04 -14.86
C GLY A 84 -8.05 -0.82 -16.30
N GLU A 85 -8.99 -1.05 -17.21
CA GLU A 85 -8.86 -0.72 -18.64
C GLU A 85 -10.13 0.00 -19.12
N CYS A 86 -9.95 0.96 -20.04
CA CYS A 86 -11.06 1.66 -20.69
C CYS A 86 -11.66 0.76 -21.78
N PHE A 87 -12.94 0.47 -21.66
CA PHE A 87 -13.72 -0.28 -22.64
C PHE A 87 -14.81 0.61 -23.22
N ALA A 88 -15.27 0.34 -24.44
CA ALA A 88 -16.44 1.00 -25.00
C ALA A 88 -17.67 0.80 -24.07
N LYS A 89 -18.52 1.81 -23.91
CA LYS A 89 -19.70 1.75 -23.02
C LYS A 89 -20.70 0.63 -23.35
N ASN A 90 -20.66 0.10 -24.57
CA ASN A 90 -21.47 -1.04 -24.98
C ASN A 90 -20.86 -2.40 -24.61
N HIS A 91 -19.72 -2.43 -23.92
CA HIS A 91 -19.03 -3.66 -23.56
C HIS A 91 -19.79 -4.40 -22.46
N THR A 92 -20.39 -5.53 -22.82
CA THR A 92 -21.27 -6.33 -21.95
C THR A 92 -20.53 -7.02 -20.79
N SER A 93 -19.20 -6.93 -20.73
CA SER A 93 -18.37 -7.71 -19.81
C SER A 93 -18.06 -7.02 -18.49
N CYS A 94 -18.33 -5.72 -18.34
CA CYS A 94 -18.01 -5.00 -17.12
C CYS A 94 -19.22 -4.94 -16.17
N PRO A 95 -19.24 -5.70 -15.07
CA PRO A 95 -20.26 -5.55 -14.05
C PRO A 95 -20.20 -4.13 -13.46
N GLU A 96 -21.35 -3.59 -13.07
CA GLU A 96 -21.45 -2.28 -12.41
C GLU A 96 -20.53 -2.16 -11.19
N LYS A 97 -20.37 -3.26 -10.44
CA LYS A 97 -19.47 -3.33 -9.27
C LYS A 97 -17.98 -3.16 -9.58
N LEU A 98 -17.57 -3.40 -10.82
CA LEU A 98 -16.20 -3.21 -11.30
C LEU A 98 -16.06 -1.94 -12.14
N THR A 99 -17.13 -1.16 -12.29
CA THR A 99 -17.10 0.09 -13.03
C THR A 99 -16.56 1.21 -12.12
N PHE A 100 -15.55 1.93 -12.58
CA PHE A 100 -15.00 3.10 -11.89
C PHE A 100 -15.42 4.37 -12.64
N ILE A 101 -16.36 5.13 -12.06
CA ILE A 101 -17.08 6.22 -12.76
C ILE A 101 -16.25 7.50 -12.74
N GLU A 102 -15.39 7.65 -11.74
CA GLU A 102 -14.54 8.81 -11.53
C GLU A 102 -13.32 8.82 -12.47
N ALA A 103 -13.26 7.89 -13.43
CA ALA A 103 -12.14 7.75 -14.36
C ALA A 103 -11.93 8.99 -15.24
N THR A 104 -10.73 9.57 -15.21
CA THR A 104 -10.40 10.80 -15.98
C THR A 104 -9.60 10.57 -17.25
N ASP A 105 -9.11 9.35 -17.49
CA ASP A 105 -8.27 8.97 -18.63
C ASP A 105 -9.00 8.13 -19.70
N CYS A 106 -10.29 7.85 -19.52
CA CYS A 106 -11.12 7.23 -20.53
C CYS A 106 -11.84 8.30 -21.37
N SER A 107 -12.09 8.00 -22.65
CA SER A 107 -12.85 8.89 -23.54
C SER A 107 -14.34 8.94 -23.16
N ASP A 108 -15.07 9.92 -23.66
CA ASP A 108 -16.52 10.07 -23.39
C ASP A 108 -17.36 8.87 -23.84
N ASP A 109 -16.90 8.08 -24.82
CA ASP A 109 -17.57 6.86 -25.30
C ASP A 109 -17.08 5.57 -24.62
N GLU A 110 -16.18 5.71 -23.65
CA GLU A 110 -15.56 4.63 -22.90
C GLU A 110 -16.00 4.65 -21.42
N MET A 111 -15.76 3.53 -20.74
CA MET A 111 -15.96 3.35 -19.31
C MET A 111 -14.75 2.61 -18.74
N CYS A 112 -14.36 2.94 -17.51
CA CYS A 112 -13.31 2.20 -16.82
C CYS A 112 -13.86 0.94 -16.19
N CYS A 113 -13.24 -0.20 -16.48
CA CYS A 113 -13.50 -1.47 -15.81
C CYS A 113 -12.28 -1.94 -15.03
N ILE A 114 -12.43 -2.16 -13.72
CA ILE A 114 -11.38 -2.72 -12.86
C ILE A 114 -11.22 -4.21 -13.17
N LEU A 115 -9.98 -4.61 -13.48
CA LEU A 115 -9.65 -5.98 -13.81
C LEU A 115 -9.34 -6.76 -12.52
N VAL A 116 -10.13 -7.80 -12.26
CA VAL A 116 -9.89 -8.77 -11.18
C VAL A 116 -9.50 -10.11 -11.81
N ASN A 117 -8.49 -10.77 -11.25
CA ASN A 117 -7.98 -12.06 -11.73
C ASN A 117 -8.40 -13.19 -10.79
#